data_AF-A0A935Z7V5-F1
#
_entry.id   AF-A0A935Z7V5-F1
#
_cell.length_a   1.000
_cell.length_b   1.000
_cell.length_c   1.000
_cell.angle_alpha   90.00
_cell.angle_beta   90.00
_cell.angle_gamma   90.00
#
_symmetry.space_group_name_H-M   'P 1'
#
loop_
_entity.id
_entity.type
_entity.pdbx_description
1 polymer ?
#
loop_
_entity_poly.entity_id
_entity_poly.type
_entity_poly.pdbx_seq_one_letter_code
_entity_poly.pdbx_strand_id
1 'polypeptide(L)' 'MQHVAEHDRECLDCAKLGSSWRACRNRCVNLDTDFQNCGACGRNCLAEPECRAKGCLCKAGRCTPNK' A
#
# COMPACT_ATOMS: atom_id res chain seq x y z
N MET A 1 31.23 15.15 15.33
CA MET A 1 29.99 15.04 16.12
C MET A 1 28.84 15.45 15.21
N GLN A 2 28.41 14.57 14.30
CA GLN A 2 27.44 14.89 13.26
C GLN A 2 26.09 14.25 13.56
N HIS A 3 25.08 15.10 13.43
CA HIS A 3 23.65 14.83 13.23
C HIS A 3 22.87 14.52 14.50
N VAL A 4 22.46 15.62 15.13
CA VAL A 4 21.16 15.76 15.79
C VAL A 4 20.10 14.93 15.05
N ALA A 5 19.50 14.00 15.76
CA ALA A 5 18.27 13.34 15.37
C ALA A 5 17.14 14.38 15.33
N GLU A 6 16.87 14.94 14.16
CA GLU A 6 15.69 15.79 13.93
C GLU A 6 14.44 14.90 13.95
N HIS A 7 13.85 14.81 15.14
CA HIS A 7 12.56 14.20 15.44
C HIS A 7 11.51 15.31 15.54
N ASP A 8 11.13 15.96 14.42
CA ASP A 8 9.88 16.77 14.36
C ASP A 8 9.43 17.20 12.93
N ARG A 9 9.70 16.39 11.89
CA ARG A 9 9.05 16.54 10.57
C ARG A 9 8.71 15.17 10.01
N GLU A 10 7.78 14.49 10.65
CA GLU A 10 7.20 13.20 10.22
C GLU A 10 6.42 13.35 8.90
N CYS A 11 7.12 13.68 7.82
CA CYS A 11 6.77 13.14 6.53
C CYS A 11 6.87 11.63 6.70
N LEU A 12 5.73 10.94 6.67
CA LEU A 12 5.63 9.48 6.65
C LEU A 12 6.56 8.93 5.56
N ASP A 13 7.81 8.66 5.93
CA ASP A 13 8.77 8.05 5.02
C ASP A 13 8.43 6.57 4.95
N CYS A 14 7.52 6.27 4.03
CA CYS A 14 7.03 4.92 3.83
C CYS A 14 8.15 3.94 3.48
N ALA A 15 9.30 4.41 2.98
CA ALA A 15 10.43 3.53 2.70
C ALA A 15 10.98 2.86 3.97
N LYS A 16 10.81 3.46 5.15
CA LYS A 16 11.23 2.88 6.43
C LYS A 16 10.38 1.68 6.87
N LEU A 17 9.15 1.55 6.37
CA LEU A 17 8.23 0.45 6.71
C LEU A 17 8.46 -0.79 5.83
N GLY A 18 9.23 -0.65 4.74
CA GLY A 18 9.55 -1.71 3.77
C GLY A 18 9.32 -1.25 2.33
N SER A 19 9.91 -1.96 1.37
CA SER A 19 9.82 -1.63 -0.07
C SER A 19 8.40 -1.63 -0.64
N SER A 20 7.48 -2.37 -0.01
CA SER A 20 6.07 -2.47 -0.38
C SER A 20 5.22 -1.28 0.08
N TRP A 21 5.75 -0.44 0.97
CA TRP A 21 5.01 0.70 1.53
C TRP A 21 5.19 1.96 0.69
N ARG A 22 4.08 2.61 0.36
CA ARG A 22 4.06 3.82 -0.44
C ARG A 22 3.22 4.90 0.21
N ALA A 23 3.65 6.16 0.06
CA ALA A 23 2.87 7.30 0.51
C ALA A 23 1.67 7.49 -0.43
N CYS A 24 0.47 7.26 0.09
CA CYS A 24 -0.79 7.51 -0.60
C CYS A 24 -1.57 8.59 0.14
N ARG A 25 -1.57 9.79 -0.43
CA ARG A 25 -2.09 11.02 0.20
C ARG A 25 -1.35 11.29 1.51
N ASN A 26 -2.04 11.19 2.65
CA ASN A 26 -1.49 11.51 3.97
C ASN A 26 -1.19 10.28 4.82
N ARG A 27 -1.11 9.08 4.22
CA ARG A 27 -0.78 7.83 4.94
C ARG A 27 0.13 6.93 4.12
N CYS A 28 0.93 6.12 4.80
CA CYS A 28 1.61 4.98 4.18
C CYS A 28 0.62 3.83 4.04
N VAL A 29 0.60 3.25 2.85
CA VAL A 29 -0.16 2.03 2.58
C VAL A 29 0.78 0.96 2.06
N ASN A 30 0.48 -0.29 2.39
CA ASN A 30 1.21 -1.41 1.85
C ASN A 30 0.55 -1.83 0.53
N LEU A 31 1.22 -1.55 -0.58
CA LEU A 31 0.69 -1.86 -1.92
C LEU A 31 0.63 -3.37 -2.20
N ASP A 32 1.28 -4.20 -1.40
CA ASP A 32 1.30 -5.65 -1.60
C ASP A 32 0.13 -6.38 -0.94
N THR A 33 -0.53 -5.74 0.04
CA THR A 33 -1.57 -6.36 0.87
C THR A 33 -2.84 -5.52 0.99
N ASP A 34 -2.78 -4.21 0.79
CA ASP A 34 -3.96 -3.33 0.84
C ASP A 34 -4.79 -3.49 -0.46
N PHE A 35 -5.94 -4.15 -0.35
CA PHE A 35 -6.84 -4.41 -1.47
C PHE A 35 -7.44 -3.15 -2.11
N GLN A 36 -7.45 -2.01 -1.41
CA GLN A 36 -7.92 -0.73 -1.94
C GLN A 36 -6.79 0.06 -2.63
N ASN A 37 -5.54 -0.38 -2.48
CA ASN A 37 -4.35 0.29 -3.00
C ASN A 37 -3.38 -0.73 -3.62
N CYS A 38 -3.90 -1.79 -4.23
CA CYS A 38 -3.10 -2.93 -4.63
C CYS A 38 -2.18 -2.58 -5.81
N GLY A 39 -0.87 -2.61 -5.60
CA GLY A 39 0.14 -2.22 -6.59
C GLY A 39 0.24 -0.72 -6.86
N ALA A 40 -0.77 0.08 -6.52
CA ALA A 40 -0.78 1.54 -6.64
C ALA A 40 -1.85 2.19 -5.75
N CYS A 41 -1.63 3.44 -5.34
CA CYS A 41 -2.60 4.22 -4.56
C CYS A 41 -3.96 4.28 -5.27
N GLY A 42 -5.04 3.95 -4.55
CA GLY A 42 -6.41 3.98 -5.07
C GLY A 42 -6.79 2.85 -6.02
N ARG A 43 -5.90 1.87 -6.26
CA ARG A 43 -6.21 0.69 -7.05
C ARG A 43 -7.00 -0.33 -6.22
N ASN A 44 -8.32 -0.19 -6.24
CA ASN A 44 -9.22 -1.11 -5.56
C ASN A 44 -9.48 -2.37 -6.39
N CYS A 45 -9.09 -3.53 -5.85
CA CYS A 45 -9.32 -4.82 -6.51
C CYS A 45 -10.80 -5.13 -6.74
N LEU A 46 -11.72 -4.61 -5.91
CA LEU A 46 -13.17 -4.83 -6.10
C LEU A 46 -13.75 -4.11 -7.33
N ALA A 47 -12.99 -3.19 -7.94
CA ALA A 47 -13.38 -2.59 -9.20
C ALA A 47 -13.39 -3.63 -10.35
N GLU A 48 -12.59 -4.69 -10.25
CA GLU A 48 -12.49 -5.71 -11.28
C GLU A 48 -13.70 -6.67 -11.26
N PRO A 49 -14.29 -6.98 -12.42
CA PRO A 49 -15.50 -7.81 -12.50
C PRO A 49 -15.29 -9.22 -11.92
N GLU A 50 -14.10 -9.77 -12.08
CA GLU A 50 -13.70 -11.09 -11.54
C GLU A 50 -13.75 -11.14 -10.01
N CYS A 51 -13.53 -10.00 -9.36
CA CYS A 51 -13.48 -9.87 -7.91
C CYS A 51 -14.85 -9.66 -7.27
N ARG A 52 -15.88 -9.26 -8.03
CA ARG A 52 -17.21 -8.93 -7.49
C ARG A 52 -17.97 -10.13 -6.96
N ALA A 53 -17.71 -11.33 -7.49
CA ALA A 53 -18.46 -12.53 -7.13
C ALA A 53 -17.88 -13.27 -5.91
N LYS A 54 -16.55 -13.32 -5.76
CA LYS A 54 -15.86 -14.12 -4.73
C LYS A 54 -14.89 -13.33 -3.85
N GLY A 55 -14.73 -12.03 -4.11
CA GLY A 55 -13.70 -11.21 -3.51
C GLY A 55 -12.33 -11.44 -4.16
N CYS A 56 -11.45 -10.46 -3.97
CA CYS A 56 -10.06 -10.53 -4.37
C CYS A 56 -9.14 -10.18 -3.21
N LEU A 57 -7.96 -10.76 -3.25
CA LEU A 57 -6.86 -10.43 -2.37
C LEU A 57 -5.85 -9.60 -3.16
N CYS A 58 -5.17 -8.68 -2.47
CA CYS A 58 -3.94 -8.12 -2.98
C CYS A 58 -2.79 -9.04 -2.58
N LYS A 59 -2.06 -9.56 -3.56
CA LYS A 59 -0.90 -10.40 -3.33
C LYS A 59 0.26 -9.89 -4.17
N ALA A 60 1.29 -9.37 -3.51
CA ALA A 60 2.49 -8.83 -4.16
C ALA A 60 2.15 -7.77 -5.24
N GLY A 61 1.22 -6.87 -4.91
CA GLY A 61 0.81 -5.76 -5.78
C GLY A 61 -0.14 -6.15 -6.91
N ARG A 62 -0.68 -7.38 -6.88
CA ARG A 62 -1.62 -7.88 -7.89
C ARG A 62 -2.94 -8.28 -7.25
N CYS A 63 -4.02 -7.84 -7.87
CA CYS A 63 -5.35 -8.34 -7.55
C CYS A 63 -5.46 -9.77 -8.04
N THR A 64 -5.71 -10.70 -7.12
CA THR A 64 -5.91 -12.11 -7.42
C THR A 64 -7.26 -12.55 -6.88
N PRO A 65 -8.10 -13.26 -7.66
CA PRO A 65 -9.34 -13.85 -7.16
C PRO A 65 -9.08 -14.74 -5.95
N ASN A 66 -9.93 -14.61 -4.93
CA ASN A 66 -9.92 -15.54 -3.81
C ASN A 66 -10.56 -16.85 -4.30
N LYS A 67 -9.73 -17.83 -4.66
CA LYS A 67 -10.19 -19.15 -5.13
C LYS A 67 -10.56 -20.06 -3.98
#